data_AF-W8TNG7-F1
#
_entry.id   AF-W8TNG7-F1
#
_cell.length_a   1.000
_cell.length_b   1.000
_cell.length_c   1.000
_cell.angle_alpha   90.00
_cell.angle_beta   90.00
_cell.angle_gamma   90.00
#
_symmetry.space_group_name_H-M   'P 1'
#
loop_
_entity.id
_entity.type
_entity.pdbx_description
1 polymer ?
#
loop_
_entity_poly.entity_id
_entity_poly.type
_entity_poly.pdbx_seq_one_letter_code
_entity_poly.pdbx_strand_id
1 'polypeptide(L)'
;MTKKFLLEQCRRSTVFDFKETENEPYWRNHDEGKESIRREFVEFLNTMDDVNRKKIEKWLRGIMKVSWDVYDEIDGKYDYTVEHMTPEEDRRYAYHEGRECMADLLLRIIMKKEYIWKV
;
A
#
# COMPACT_ATOMS: atom_id res chain seq x y z
N MET A 1 -8.13 19.83 -1.29
CA MET A 1 -6.89 19.05 -1.23
C MET A 1 -6.24 19.19 -2.59
N THR A 2 -4.98 19.60 -2.67
CA THR A 2 -4.31 19.88 -3.94
C THR A 2 -3.46 18.70 -4.38
N LYS A 3 -3.14 18.61 -5.67
CA LYS A 3 -2.20 17.62 -6.20
C LYS A 3 -0.85 17.72 -5.50
N LYS A 4 -0.36 18.96 -5.31
CA LYS A 4 0.86 19.26 -4.54
C LYS A 4 0.82 18.68 -3.12
N PHE A 5 -0.31 18.82 -2.41
CA PHE A 5 -0.47 18.25 -1.07
C PHE A 5 -0.35 16.73 -1.10
N LEU A 6 -1.05 16.05 -2.03
CA LEU A 6 -1.02 14.59 -2.12
C LEU A 6 0.38 14.06 -2.46
N LEU A 7 1.07 14.70 -3.40
CA LEU A 7 2.45 14.35 -3.76
C LEU A 7 3.40 14.51 -2.55
N GLU A 8 3.23 15.57 -1.76
CA GLU A 8 4.00 15.77 -0.54
C GLU A 8 3.69 14.70 0.51
N GLN A 9 2.44 14.23 0.63
CA GLN A 9 2.10 13.13 1.51
C GLN A 9 2.79 11.82 1.08
N CYS A 10 2.86 11.53 -0.23
CA CYS A 10 3.64 10.40 -0.73
C CYS A 10 5.12 10.52 -0.36
N ARG A 11 5.73 11.68 -0.62
CA ARG A 11 7.13 11.95 -0.30
C ARG A 11 7.42 11.80 1.20
N ARG A 12 6.46 12.13 2.06
CA ARG A 12 6.64 11.98 3.51
C ARG A 12 6.51 10.54 3.99
N SER A 13 5.62 9.77 3.36
CA SER A 13 5.44 8.35 3.71
C SER A 13 6.69 7.50 3.47
N THR A 14 7.58 7.88 2.55
CA THR A 14 8.83 7.14 2.30
C THR A 14 9.83 7.21 3.46
N VAL A 15 9.72 8.21 4.35
CA VAL A 15 10.68 8.40 5.44
C VAL A 15 10.26 7.72 6.74
N PHE A 16 8.96 7.37 6.86
CA PHE A 16 8.48 6.54 7.97
C PHE A 16 8.84 5.06 7.82
N ASP A 17 9.21 4.60 6.62
CA ASP A 17 9.50 3.19 6.34
C ASP A 17 10.93 2.74 6.73
N PHE A 18 11.76 3.61 7.35
CA PHE A 18 13.13 3.26 7.75
C PHE A 18 13.32 3.32 9.26
N LYS A 19 12.97 2.24 9.95
CA LYS A 19 13.62 1.75 11.19
C LYS A 19 12.88 0.53 11.72
N GLU A 20 13.55 -0.63 11.64
CA GLU A 20 13.50 -1.81 12.54
C GLU A 20 13.41 -3.20 11.87
N THR A 21 13.23 -3.33 10.55
CA THR A 21 12.91 -4.65 9.95
C THR A 21 13.77 -5.12 8.76
N GLU A 22 14.87 -4.44 8.42
CA GLU A 22 15.66 -4.64 7.17
C GLU A 22 16.17 -6.07 6.87
N ASN A 23 16.09 -7.00 7.83
CA ASN A 23 16.68 -8.34 7.70
C ASN A 23 15.69 -9.48 7.41
N GLU A 24 14.37 -9.27 7.50
CA GLU A 24 13.41 -10.35 7.19
C GLU A 24 12.86 -10.21 5.76
N PRO A 25 12.83 -11.31 4.97
CA PRO A 25 12.28 -11.29 3.62
C PRO A 25 10.87 -10.73 3.52
N TYR A 26 10.02 -11.02 4.51
CA TYR A 26 8.65 -10.53 4.61
C TYR A 26 8.60 -9.00 4.52
N TRP A 27 9.27 -8.31 5.44
CA TRP A 27 9.25 -6.84 5.52
C TRP A 27 9.85 -6.17 4.28
N ARG A 28 10.87 -6.78 3.67
CA ARG A 28 11.40 -6.30 2.38
C ARG A 28 10.34 -6.34 1.28
N ASN A 29 9.66 -7.47 1.11
CA ASN A 29 8.60 -7.62 0.11
C ASN A 29 7.42 -6.69 0.41
N HIS A 30 7.08 -6.51 1.69
CA HIS A 30 6.06 -5.58 2.13
C HIS A 30 6.41 -4.12 1.78
N ASP A 31 7.63 -3.67 2.03
CA ASP A 31 8.04 -2.31 1.69
C ASP A 31 8.16 -2.10 0.16
N GLU A 32 8.53 -3.14 -0.60
CA GLU A 32 8.41 -3.14 -2.07
C GLU A 32 6.95 -2.94 -2.52
N GLY A 33 6.01 -3.57 -1.82
CA GLY A 33 4.57 -3.39 -2.01
C GLY A 33 4.14 -1.94 -1.81
N LYS A 34 4.52 -1.31 -0.68
CA LYS A 34 4.21 0.11 -0.43
C LYS A 34 4.78 1.03 -1.50
N GLU A 35 6.04 0.81 -1.87
CA GLU A 35 6.74 1.62 -2.86
C GLU A 35 6.08 1.54 -4.24
N SER A 36 5.60 0.35 -4.62
CA SER A 36 4.86 0.19 -5.88
C SER A 36 3.60 1.06 -5.94
N ILE A 37 2.81 1.11 -4.86
CA ILE A 37 1.61 1.96 -4.78
C ILE A 37 1.97 3.44 -4.79
N ARG A 38 3.05 3.85 -4.13
CA ARG A 38 3.49 5.25 -4.17
C ARG A 38 3.79 5.69 -5.61
N ARG A 39 4.52 4.88 -6.38
CA ARG A 39 4.85 5.18 -7.78
C ARG A 39 3.59 5.23 -8.65
N GLU A 40 2.77 4.18 -8.59
CA GLU A 40 1.50 4.11 -9.33
C GLU A 40 0.57 5.29 -8.99
N PHE A 41 0.52 5.69 -7.71
CA PHE A 41 -0.32 6.79 -7.28
C PHE A 41 0.19 8.15 -7.77
N VAL A 42 1.51 8.38 -7.76
CA VAL A 42 2.12 9.58 -8.36
C VAL A 42 1.82 9.67 -9.86
N GLU A 43 1.99 8.56 -10.58
CA GLU A 43 1.65 8.47 -12.00
C GLU A 43 0.17 8.75 -12.24
N PHE A 44 -0.70 8.12 -11.45
CA PHE A 44 -2.14 8.32 -11.51
C PHE A 44 -2.55 9.77 -11.25
N LEU A 45 -1.96 10.44 -10.26
CA LEU A 45 -2.16 11.88 -10.03
C LEU A 45 -1.64 12.73 -11.18
N ASN A 46 -0.56 12.32 -11.83
CA ASN A 46 -0.02 13.01 -12.99
C ASN A 46 -0.95 12.96 -14.22
N THR A 47 -1.82 11.94 -14.32
CA THR A 47 -2.88 11.88 -15.34
C THR A 47 -4.03 12.87 -15.13
N MET A 48 -4.06 13.60 -14.01
CA MET A 48 -5.13 14.52 -13.66
C MET A 48 -4.64 15.97 -13.63
N ASP A 49 -5.39 16.86 -14.28
CA ASP A 49 -5.22 18.30 -14.17
C ASP A 49 -5.70 18.77 -12.77
N ASP A 50 -6.90 18.34 -12.37
CA ASP A 50 -7.50 18.63 -11.08
C ASP A 50 -7.73 17.37 -10.24
N VAL A 51 -7.59 17.50 -8.91
CA VAL A 51 -7.79 16.39 -7.97
C VAL A 51 -9.26 15.98 -7.92
N ASN A 52 -9.56 14.82 -8.49
CA ASN A 52 -10.88 14.20 -8.36
C ASN A 52 -10.87 13.16 -7.23
N ARG A 53 -11.33 13.58 -6.04
CA ARG A 53 -11.38 12.73 -4.84
C ARG A 53 -12.12 11.41 -5.06
N LYS A 54 -13.29 11.42 -5.71
CA LYS A 54 -14.09 10.19 -5.94
C LYS A 54 -13.34 9.20 -6.83
N LYS A 55 -12.69 9.70 -7.89
CA LYS A 55 -11.89 8.87 -8.80
C LYS A 55 -10.71 8.23 -8.06
N ILE A 56 -10.06 8.99 -7.17
CA ILE A 56 -8.96 8.47 -6.36
C ILE A 56 -9.43 7.44 -5.33
N GLU A 57 -10.50 7.73 -4.58
CA GLU A 57 -11.06 6.78 -3.62
C GLU A 57 -11.43 5.45 -4.30
N LYS A 58 -12.05 5.51 -5.49
CA LYS A 58 -12.38 4.32 -6.28
C LYS A 58 -11.13 3.54 -6.69
N TRP A 59 -10.08 4.24 -7.12
CA TRP A 59 -8.82 3.62 -7.53
C TRP A 59 -8.15 2.91 -6.34
N LEU A 60 -8.01 3.56 -5.19
CA LEU A 60 -7.43 2.99 -3.98
C LEU A 60 -8.20 1.77 -3.47
N ARG A 61 -9.54 1.84 -3.45
CA ARG A 61 -10.37 0.68 -3.09
C ARG A 61 -10.23 -0.49 -4.06
N GLY A 62 -9.96 -0.21 -5.34
CA GLY A 62 -9.62 -1.23 -6.32
C GLY A 62 -8.32 -1.95 -5.99
N ILE A 63 -7.29 -1.21 -5.59
CA ILE A 63 -6.02 -1.77 -5.11
C ILE A 63 -6.23 -2.66 -3.88
N MET A 64 -6.93 -2.15 -2.86
CA MET A 64 -7.22 -2.91 -1.63
C MET A 64 -7.97 -4.20 -1.93
N LYS A 65 -8.97 -4.14 -2.83
CA LYS A 65 -9.71 -5.32 -3.26
C LYS A 65 -8.79 -6.37 -3.90
N VAL A 66 -7.92 -5.96 -4.81
CA VAL A 66 -6.96 -6.89 -5.45
C VAL A 66 -6.06 -7.55 -4.41
N SER A 67 -5.61 -6.80 -3.40
CA SER A 67 -4.83 -7.39 -2.30
C SER A 67 -5.66 -8.38 -1.46
N TRP A 68 -6.91 -8.06 -1.12
CA TRP A 68 -7.78 -8.99 -0.39
C TRP A 68 -8.07 -10.26 -1.17
N ASP A 69 -8.32 -10.16 -2.48
CA ASP A 69 -8.51 -11.33 -3.35
C ASP A 69 -7.27 -12.26 -3.31
N VAL A 70 -6.07 -11.71 -3.12
CA VAL A 70 -4.82 -12.49 -2.95
C VAL A 70 -4.73 -13.13 -1.56
N TYR A 71 -5.13 -12.42 -0.50
CA TYR A 71 -5.16 -13.00 0.85
C TYR A 71 -6.13 -14.17 0.90
N ASP A 72 -7.36 -13.99 0.39
CA ASP A 72 -8.37 -15.04 0.35
C ASP A 72 -7.88 -16.28 -0.44
N GLU A 73 -7.15 -16.06 -1.53
CA GLU A 73 -6.53 -17.16 -2.30
C GLU A 73 -5.47 -17.92 -1.48
N ILE A 74 -4.61 -17.21 -0.75
CA ILE A 74 -3.51 -17.81 0.01
C ILE A 74 -4.02 -18.43 1.30
N ASP A 75 -4.82 -17.71 2.08
CA ASP A 75 -5.47 -18.18 3.31
C ASP A 75 -6.33 -19.43 3.07
N GLY A 76 -6.95 -19.53 1.89
CA GLY A 76 -7.72 -20.71 1.49
C GLY A 76 -6.89 -21.97 1.25
N LYS A 77 -5.57 -21.86 1.11
CA LYS A 77 -4.66 -22.99 0.84
C LYS A 77 -4.05 -23.59 2.11
N TYR A 78 -4.00 -22.83 3.20
CA TYR A 78 -3.22 -23.19 4.39
C TYR A 78 -4.08 -23.39 5.61
N ASP A 79 -3.87 -24.51 6.31
CA ASP A 79 -4.21 -24.60 7.72
C ASP A 79 -3.00 -24.13 8.56
N TYR A 80 -3.07 -22.88 9.01
CA TYR A 80 -2.00 -22.21 9.77
C TYR A 80 -1.64 -22.90 11.10
N THR A 81 -2.37 -23.93 11.52
CA THR A 81 -2.03 -24.74 12.70
C THR A 81 -1.04 -25.87 12.40
N VAL A 82 -0.88 -26.26 11.14
CA VAL A 82 -0.11 -27.43 10.72
C VAL A 82 0.80 -27.18 9.51
N GLU A 83 0.50 -26.19 8.68
CA GLU A 83 1.23 -25.89 7.46
C GLU A 83 1.78 -24.46 7.44
N HIS A 84 3.00 -24.32 6.92
CA HIS A 84 3.63 -23.03 6.69
C HIS A 84 3.51 -22.64 5.22
N MET A 85 3.33 -21.35 4.96
CA MET A 85 3.36 -20.79 3.62
C MET A 85 4.68 -21.12 2.90
N THR A 86 4.60 -21.37 1.59
CA THR A 86 5.81 -21.45 0.78
C THR A 86 6.51 -20.08 0.73
N PRO A 87 7.84 -20.01 0.54
CA PRO A 87 8.53 -18.72 0.42
C PRO A 87 8.01 -17.83 -0.73
N GLU A 88 7.46 -18.43 -1.79
CA GLU A 88 6.87 -17.69 -2.91
C GLU A 88 5.52 -17.07 -2.52
N GLU A 89 4.67 -17.81 -1.81
CA GLU A 89 3.39 -17.31 -1.32
C GLU A 89 3.56 -16.31 -0.19
N ASP A 90 4.52 -16.52 0.72
CA ASP A 90 4.89 -15.53 1.74
C ASP A 90 5.33 -14.20 1.10
N ARG A 91 6.19 -14.27 0.07
CA ARG A 91 6.59 -13.10 -0.71
C ARG A 91 5.41 -12.40 -1.37
N ARG A 92 4.51 -13.16 -2.00
CA ARG A 92 3.32 -12.61 -2.66
C ARG A 92 2.38 -11.97 -1.64
N TYR A 93 2.12 -12.65 -0.52
CA TYR A 93 1.30 -12.16 0.58
C TYR A 93 1.85 -10.84 1.11
N ALA A 94 3.12 -10.82 1.54
CA ALA A 94 3.78 -9.65 2.09
C ALA A 94 3.74 -8.45 1.12
N TYR A 95 4.01 -8.69 -0.16
CA TYR A 95 3.93 -7.65 -1.19
C TYR A 95 2.52 -7.05 -1.31
N HIS A 96 1.49 -7.89 -1.31
CA HIS A 96 0.10 -7.42 -1.38
C HIS A 96 -0.36 -6.72 -0.09
N GLU A 97 0.14 -7.16 1.07
CA GLU A 97 -0.03 -6.46 2.36
C GLU A 97 0.55 -5.06 2.32
N GLY A 98 1.77 -4.90 1.83
CA GLY A 98 2.38 -3.59 1.65
C GLY A 98 1.58 -2.67 0.75
N ARG A 99 1.02 -3.21 -0.35
CA ARG A 99 0.14 -2.46 -1.26
C ARG A 99 -1.14 -2.00 -0.57
N GLU A 100 -1.78 -2.88 0.19
CA GLU A 100 -3.02 -2.58 0.92
C GLU A 100 -2.78 -1.51 1.99
N CYS A 101 -1.74 -1.67 2.80
CA CYS A 101 -1.41 -0.74 3.87
C CYS A 101 -1.12 0.67 3.34
N MET A 102 -0.36 0.79 2.24
CA MET A 102 -0.13 2.09 1.60
C MET A 102 -1.41 2.67 0.99
N ALA A 103 -2.26 1.82 0.40
CA ALA A 103 -3.54 2.26 -0.16
C ALA A 103 -4.50 2.77 0.93
N ASP A 104 -4.59 2.10 2.08
CA ASP A 104 -5.39 2.54 3.23
C ASP A 104 -4.89 3.87 3.79
N LEU A 105 -3.57 4.02 3.98
CA LEU A 105 -2.98 5.29 4.43
C LEU A 105 -3.33 6.45 3.49
N LEU A 106 -3.16 6.27 2.17
CA LEU A 106 -3.53 7.29 1.18
C LEU A 106 -5.04 7.58 1.23
N LEU A 107 -5.87 6.55 1.42
CA LEU A 107 -7.31 6.71 1.52
C LEU A 107 -7.69 7.54 2.75
N ARG A 108 -7.10 7.26 3.92
CA ARG A 108 -7.31 8.03 5.16
C ARG A 108 -6.90 9.48 4.99
N ILE A 109 -5.78 9.73 4.30
CA ILE A 109 -5.31 11.08 3.96
C ILE A 109 -6.33 11.80 3.08
N ILE A 110 -6.82 11.15 2.02
CA ILE A 110 -7.83 11.71 1.12
C ILE A 110 -9.14 12.00 1.85
N MET A 111 -9.50 11.12 2.78
CA MET A 111 -10.66 11.28 3.65
C MET A 111 -10.47 12.35 4.73
N LYS A 112 -9.28 12.96 4.83
CA LYS A 112 -8.88 13.92 5.87
C LYS A 112 -8.93 13.34 7.28
N LYS A 113 -8.82 12.02 7.41
CA LYS A 113 -8.74 11.33 8.69
C LYS A 113 -7.30 11.29 9.23
N GLU A 114 -6.34 11.48 8.34
CA GLU A 114 -4.92 11.39 8.66
C GLU A 114 -4.12 12.36 7.79
N TYR A 115 -2.93 12.74 8.25
CA TYR A 115 -1.92 13.41 7.44
C TYR A 115 -0.56 13.27 8.09
N ILE A 116 0.48 13.13 7.27
CA ILE A 116 1.86 13.02 7.72
C ILE A 116 2.39 14.43 7.94
N TRP A 117 2.44 14.85 9.21
CA TRP A 117 2.73 16.23 9.59
C TRP A 117 4.23 16.57 9.61
N LYS A 118 5.06 15.65 10.13
CA LYS A 118 6.51 15.80 10.28
C LYS A 118 7.21 14.54 9.78
N VAL A 119 8.37 14.76 9.20
CA VAL A 119 9.39 13.78 8.82
C VAL A 119 10.69 14.27 9.40
#